data_AF-A0A851FKG0-F1
#
_entry.id   AF-A0A851FKG0-F1
#
_cell.length_a   1.000
_cell.length_b   1.000
_cell.length_c   1.000
_cell.angle_alpha   90.00
_cell.angle_beta   90.00
_cell.angle_gamma   90.00
#
_symmetry.space_group_name_H-M   'P 1'
#
loop_
_entity.id
_entity.type
_entity.pdbx_description
1 polymer ?
#
loop_
_entity_poly.entity_id
_entity_poly.type
_entity_poly.pdbx_seq_one_letter_code
_entity_poly.pdbx_strand_id
1 'polypeptide(L)'
;MHRTTRIKITELNPHLMCALCGGYFIDATTIVECLHSFCKTCIVRYLETNKYCPMCDVQVHKTRPLLSIRSDKTLQDIVYKLVPGLFKVPNGSNEDRGEVAEQDKGNLTDDEIVSLSIEFYEGSREEEKKGAVENGDLEKEKANGLRFLRCPAAMTVMHLAKFLCNKMDVPSKYKVRKFLG
;
A
#
# COMPACT_ATOMS: atom_id res chain seq x y z
N MET A 1 -34.04 16.95 -10.69
CA MET A 1 -34.01 17.01 -9.21
C MET A 1 -32.96 16.02 -8.72
N HIS A 2 -31.82 16.49 -8.19
CA HIS A 2 -30.80 15.61 -7.63
C HIS A 2 -31.16 15.34 -6.16
N ARG A 3 -31.40 14.07 -5.82
CA ARG A 3 -31.70 13.65 -4.45
C ARG A 3 -30.39 13.28 -3.75
N THR A 4 -29.95 14.09 -2.80
CA THR A 4 -28.75 13.82 -2.00
C THR A 4 -29.08 12.85 -0.87
N THR A 5 -28.39 11.72 -0.81
CA THR A 5 -28.51 10.73 0.28
C THR A 5 -27.19 10.68 1.05
N ARG A 6 -27.27 10.66 2.39
CA ARG A 6 -26.10 10.53 3.27
C ARG A 6 -26.07 9.11 3.82
N ILE A 7 -24.97 8.39 3.61
CA ILE A 7 -24.75 7.02 4.07
C ILE A 7 -23.52 7.03 4.98
N LYS A 8 -23.55 6.27 6.08
CA LYS A 8 -22.38 6.14 6.95
C LYS A 8 -21.32 5.28 6.26
N ILE A 9 -20.07 5.74 6.26
CA ILE A 9 -18.97 5.01 5.62
C ILE A 9 -18.80 3.58 6.17
N THR A 10 -19.10 3.38 7.46
CA THR A 10 -19.06 2.07 8.13
C THR A 10 -19.95 1.03 7.48
N GLU A 11 -21.06 1.44 6.85
CA GLU A 11 -21.96 0.54 6.12
C GLU A 11 -21.37 0.13 4.76
N LEU A 12 -20.47 0.95 4.20
CA LEU A 12 -19.79 0.69 2.93
C LEU A 12 -18.47 -0.06 3.10
N ASN A 13 -17.82 0.06 4.26
CA ASN A 13 -16.52 -0.55 4.56
C ASN A 13 -16.41 -2.04 4.15
N PRO A 14 -17.38 -2.93 4.41
CA PRO A 14 -17.28 -4.33 4.00
C PRO A 14 -17.07 -4.55 2.49
N HIS A 15 -17.49 -3.58 1.67
CA HIS A 15 -17.37 -3.61 0.21
C HIS A 15 -16.12 -2.89 -0.32
N LEU A 16 -15.39 -2.18 0.55
CA LEU A 16 -14.25 -1.33 0.17
C LEU A 16 -12.93 -1.82 0.80
N MET A 17 -12.98 -2.88 1.61
CA MET A 17 -11.84 -3.40 2.36
C MET A 17 -11.29 -4.70 1.75
N CYS A 18 -9.96 -4.79 1.74
CA CYS A 18 -9.21 -5.96 1.33
C CYS A 18 -9.13 -6.98 2.48
N ALA A 19 -9.60 -8.20 2.21
CA ALA A 19 -9.58 -9.28 3.20
C ALA A 19 -8.17 -9.76 3.61
N LEU A 20 -7.15 -9.52 2.77
CA LEU A 20 -5.77 -9.95 3.06
C LEU A 20 -5.03 -9.02 4.03
N CYS A 21 -5.32 -7.71 4.01
CA CYS A 21 -4.64 -6.73 4.86
C CYS A 21 -5.54 -6.01 5.87
N GLY A 22 -6.87 -6.17 5.74
CA GLY A 22 -7.86 -5.49 6.59
C GLY A 22 -8.00 -3.99 6.37
N GLY A 23 -7.29 -3.42 5.38
CA GLY A 23 -7.37 -2.01 4.99
C GLY A 23 -8.24 -1.79 3.74
N TYR A 24 -8.45 -0.53 3.34
CA TYR A 24 -9.11 -0.21 2.08
C TYR A 24 -8.30 -0.68 0.86
N PHE A 25 -8.98 -0.91 -0.26
CA PHE A 25 -8.30 -1.26 -1.51
C PHE A 25 -7.35 -0.15 -1.98
N ILE A 26 -6.09 -0.54 -2.23
CA ILE A 26 -5.07 0.26 -2.90
C ILE A 26 -4.61 -0.54 -4.12
N ASP A 27 -4.70 0.07 -5.29
CA ASP A 27 -4.57 -0.60 -6.58
C ASP A 27 -5.43 -1.88 -6.65
N ALA A 28 -6.74 -1.72 -6.52
CA ALA A 28 -7.72 -2.79 -6.54
C ALA A 28 -7.45 -3.72 -7.72
N THR A 29 -7.35 -5.00 -7.42
CA THR A 29 -7.03 -6.06 -8.36
C THR A 29 -8.00 -7.20 -8.14
N THR A 30 -8.72 -7.55 -9.20
CA THR A 30 -9.83 -8.51 -9.18
C THR A 30 -9.42 -9.81 -9.87
N ILE A 31 -9.77 -10.94 -9.25
CA ILE A 31 -9.63 -12.27 -9.83
C ILE A 31 -10.76 -12.46 -10.85
N VAL A 32 -10.43 -12.80 -12.09
CA VAL A 32 -11.40 -12.89 -13.19
C VAL A 32 -12.42 -14.01 -12.97
N GLU A 33 -11.98 -15.17 -12.47
CA GLU A 33 -12.82 -16.37 -12.34
C GLU A 33 -13.94 -16.23 -11.29
N CYS A 34 -13.75 -15.43 -10.25
CA CYS A 34 -14.68 -15.34 -9.13
C CYS A 34 -15.04 -13.90 -8.70
N LEU A 35 -14.49 -12.88 -9.37
CA LEU A 35 -14.73 -11.46 -9.13
C LEU A 35 -14.44 -10.97 -7.70
N HIS A 36 -13.61 -11.69 -6.94
CA HIS A 36 -13.12 -11.20 -5.65
C HIS A 36 -11.94 -10.24 -5.86
N SER A 37 -11.98 -9.12 -5.13
CA SER A 37 -11.01 -8.03 -5.24
C SER A 37 -10.13 -7.92 -4.02
N PHE A 38 -8.88 -7.49 -4.23
CA PHE A 38 -7.84 -7.33 -3.22
C PHE A 38 -6.91 -6.17 -3.62
N CYS A 39 -6.02 -5.72 -2.73
CA CYS A 39 -4.94 -4.81 -3.12
C CYS A 39 -3.95 -5.54 -4.04
N LYS A 40 -3.41 -4.86 -5.06
CA LYS A 40 -2.43 -5.43 -6.01
C LYS A 40 -1.28 -6.16 -5.31
N THR A 41 -0.63 -5.50 -4.37
CA THR A 41 0.51 -6.06 -3.63
C THR A 41 0.12 -7.26 -2.78
N CYS A 42 -1.09 -7.25 -2.21
CA CYS A 42 -1.59 -8.34 -1.37
C CYS A 42 -1.84 -9.60 -2.20
N ILE A 43 -2.60 -9.48 -3.30
CA ILE A 43 -2.96 -10.66 -4.10
C ILE A 43 -1.79 -11.20 -4.90
N VAL A 44 -0.89 -10.34 -5.40
CA VAL A 44 0.32 -10.80 -6.09
C VAL A 44 1.19 -11.63 -5.14
N ARG A 45 1.48 -11.12 -3.93
CA ARG A 45 2.26 -11.85 -2.91
C ARG A 45 1.60 -13.16 -2.49
N TYR A 46 0.28 -13.16 -2.34
CA TYR A 46 -0.47 -14.37 -1.98
C TYR A 46 -0.37 -15.46 -3.07
N LEU A 47 -0.49 -15.06 -4.33
CA LEU A 47 -0.49 -15.98 -5.49
C LEU A 47 0.91 -16.48 -5.89
N GLU A 48 1.98 -15.99 -5.26
CA GLU A 48 3.33 -16.57 -5.38
C GLU A 48 3.37 -18.01 -4.83
N THR A 49 2.57 -18.29 -3.79
CA THR A 49 2.56 -19.58 -3.09
C THR A 49 1.23 -20.34 -3.22
N ASN A 50 0.18 -19.68 -3.71
CA ASN A 50 -1.18 -20.25 -3.78
C ASN A 50 -1.79 -20.06 -5.17
N LYS A 51 -2.70 -20.96 -5.56
CA LYS A 51 -3.43 -20.91 -6.85
C LYS A 51 -4.94 -20.80 -6.71
N TYR A 52 -5.43 -20.61 -5.50
CA TYR A 52 -6.85 -20.56 -5.15
C TYR A 52 -7.21 -19.18 -4.59
N CYS A 53 -8.46 -18.78 -4.71
CA CYS A 53 -8.93 -17.50 -4.19
C CYS A 53 -8.94 -17.52 -2.64
N PRO A 54 -8.38 -16.50 -1.95
CA PRO A 54 -8.39 -16.43 -0.48
C PRO A 54 -9.78 -16.40 0.18
N MET A 55 -10.84 -16.12 -0.59
CA MET A 55 -12.19 -15.90 -0.07
C MET A 55 -13.14 -17.07 -0.32
N CYS A 56 -12.97 -17.78 -1.43
CA CYS A 56 -13.92 -18.81 -1.87
C CYS A 56 -13.25 -20.09 -2.39
N ASP A 57 -11.93 -20.20 -2.29
CA ASP A 57 -11.15 -21.37 -2.71
C ASP A 57 -11.33 -21.81 -4.17
N VAL A 58 -11.92 -20.96 -5.03
CA VAL A 58 -11.97 -21.18 -6.47
C VAL A 58 -10.56 -21.09 -7.06
N GLN A 59 -10.20 -22.04 -7.94
CA GLN A 59 -8.92 -22.03 -8.62
C GLN A 59 -8.79 -20.82 -9.54
N VAL A 60 -7.80 -19.97 -9.31
CA VAL A 60 -7.56 -18.73 -10.07
C VAL A 60 -7.04 -19.03 -11.48
N HIS A 61 -6.11 -19.98 -11.60
CA HIS A 61 -5.59 -20.46 -12.88
C HIS A 61 -4.86 -21.80 -12.66
N LYS A 62 -4.85 -22.67 -13.68
CA LYS A 62 -4.20 -24.00 -13.63
C LYS A 62 -2.70 -23.94 -13.29
N THR A 63 -1.95 -23.11 -14.02
CA THR A 63 -0.48 -23.00 -13.88
C THR A 63 0.03 -21.63 -13.42
N ARG A 64 -0.52 -20.53 -13.93
CA ARG A 64 -0.02 -19.15 -13.71
C ARG A 64 -1.13 -18.21 -13.20
N PRO A 65 -1.39 -18.15 -11.89
CA PRO A 65 -2.46 -17.33 -11.30
C PRO A 65 -2.42 -15.83 -11.66
N LEU A 66 -1.22 -15.27 -11.86
CA LEU A 66 -1.04 -13.86 -12.24
C LEU A 66 -1.64 -13.50 -13.61
N LEU A 67 -1.91 -14.49 -14.48
CA LEU A 67 -2.59 -14.24 -15.76
C LEU A 67 -4.09 -14.02 -15.62
N SER A 68 -4.70 -14.49 -14.52
CA SER A 68 -6.14 -14.43 -14.24
C SER A 68 -6.52 -13.35 -13.22
N ILE A 69 -5.63 -12.39 -12.97
CA ILE A 69 -5.94 -11.19 -12.18
C ILE A 69 -5.86 -9.95 -13.07
N ARG A 70 -6.71 -8.95 -12.79
CA ARG A 70 -6.79 -7.70 -13.55
C ARG A 70 -6.92 -6.52 -12.60
N SER A 71 -6.26 -5.41 -12.94
CA SER A 71 -6.48 -4.16 -12.23
C SER A 71 -7.93 -3.71 -12.42
N ASP A 72 -8.60 -3.41 -11.31
CA ASP A 72 -9.98 -2.96 -11.29
C ASP A 72 -10.03 -1.45 -11.05
N LYS A 73 -9.87 -0.71 -12.14
CA LYS A 73 -9.82 0.75 -12.09
C LYS A 73 -11.14 1.33 -11.58
N THR A 74 -12.27 0.74 -11.96
CA THR A 74 -13.59 1.21 -11.54
C THR A 74 -13.79 1.05 -10.04
N LEU A 75 -13.47 -0.12 -9.48
CA LEU A 75 -13.54 -0.33 -8.04
C LEU A 75 -12.59 0.62 -7.31
N GLN A 76 -11.36 0.80 -7.82
CA GLN A 76 -10.42 1.73 -7.21
C GLN A 76 -10.93 3.18 -7.22
N ASP A 77 -11.50 3.63 -8.34
CA ASP A 77 -12.09 4.97 -8.46
C ASP A 77 -13.30 5.15 -7.52
N ILE A 78 -14.11 4.10 -7.32
CA ILE A 78 -15.21 4.10 -6.34
C ILE A 78 -14.67 4.25 -4.91
N VAL A 79 -13.66 3.46 -4.55
CA VAL A 79 -13.02 3.50 -3.22
C VAL A 79 -12.46 4.89 -2.93
N TYR A 80 -11.78 5.51 -3.91
CA TYR A 80 -11.22 6.86 -3.76
C TYR A 80 -12.27 7.97 -3.73
N LYS A 81 -13.40 7.81 -4.43
CA LYS A 81 -14.50 8.79 -4.37
C LYS A 81 -15.32 8.69 -3.09
N LEU A 82 -15.44 7.49 -2.51
CA LEU A 82 -16.29 7.26 -1.34
C LEU A 82 -15.57 7.40 0.00
N VAL A 83 -14.26 7.12 0.07
CA VAL A 83 -13.48 7.21 1.32
C VAL A 83 -12.75 8.55 1.40
N PRO A 84 -13.20 9.51 2.25
CA PRO A 84 -12.56 10.80 2.37
C PRO A 84 -11.10 10.66 2.84
N GLY A 85 -10.18 11.37 2.20
CA GLY A 85 -8.76 11.41 2.60
C GLY A 85 -7.98 10.11 2.36
N LEU A 86 -8.50 9.19 1.54
CA LEU A 86 -7.78 7.98 1.10
C LEU A 86 -6.90 8.26 -0.13
N PHE A 87 -7.32 9.17 -1.00
CA PHE A 87 -6.54 9.67 -2.15
C PHE A 87 -6.89 11.14 -2.37
N LYS A 88 -5.91 12.05 -2.28
CA LYS A 88 -6.08 13.41 -2.80
C LYS A 88 -5.91 13.30 -4.32
N VAL A 89 -7.02 13.19 -5.07
CA VAL A 89 -6.98 13.58 -6.48
C VAL A 89 -6.49 15.03 -6.47
N PRO A 90 -5.40 15.40 -7.17
CA PRO A 90 -5.12 16.81 -7.39
C PRO A 90 -6.37 17.35 -8.07
N ASN A 91 -7.10 18.26 -7.42
CA ASN A 91 -8.38 18.78 -7.89
C ASN A 91 -8.28 19.11 -9.38
N GLY A 92 -8.75 18.18 -10.21
CA GLY A 92 -8.75 18.26 -11.65
C GLY A 92 -10.18 18.50 -12.05
N SER A 93 -10.50 19.78 -12.18
CA SER A 93 -11.55 20.36 -13.00
C SER A 93 -12.95 19.79 -12.85
N ASN A 94 -13.84 20.63 -12.30
CA ASN A 94 -15.23 20.65 -12.74
C ASN A 94 -15.23 20.65 -14.28
N GLU A 95 -15.83 19.63 -14.90
CA GLU A 95 -16.21 19.68 -16.30
C GLU A 95 -17.39 20.64 -16.46
N ASP A 96 -17.12 21.94 -16.39
CA ASP A 96 -17.87 22.94 -17.16
C ASP A 96 -17.05 24.24 -17.25
N ARG A 97 -16.66 24.56 -18.50
CA ARG A 97 -16.46 25.92 -19.01
C ARG A 97 -15.22 26.74 -18.58
N GLY A 98 -14.19 26.70 -19.44
CA GLY A 98 -13.46 27.90 -19.90
C GLY A 98 -12.39 28.54 -19.00
N GLU A 99 -11.30 28.94 -19.67
CA GLU A 99 -10.17 29.79 -19.23
C GLU A 99 -9.10 29.20 -18.28
N VAL A 100 -7.90 29.08 -18.84
CA VAL A 100 -6.63 28.86 -18.16
C VAL A 100 -6.15 30.19 -17.56
N ALA A 101 -6.00 30.23 -16.23
CA ALA A 101 -5.20 31.24 -15.55
C ALA A 101 -4.06 30.56 -14.77
N GLU A 102 -2.85 31.08 -14.96
CA GLU A 102 -1.62 30.61 -14.35
C GLU A 102 -1.53 30.88 -12.83
N GLN A 103 -0.69 30.07 -12.17
CA GLN A 103 0.02 30.29 -10.90
C GLN A 103 -0.78 30.25 -9.57
N ASP A 104 -0.42 29.29 -8.71
CA ASP A 104 0.31 29.57 -7.46
C ASP A 104 0.88 28.28 -6.83
N LYS A 105 2.11 28.33 -6.32
CA LYS A 105 2.79 27.21 -5.66
C LYS A 105 2.25 27.07 -4.24
N GLY A 106 1.24 26.21 -4.06
CA GLY A 106 0.60 25.97 -2.76
C GLY A 106 1.58 25.44 -1.70
N ASN A 107 1.77 26.24 -0.65
CA ASN A 107 2.45 25.89 0.59
C ASN A 107 1.75 24.69 1.26
N LEU A 108 2.54 23.67 1.66
CA LEU A 108 2.04 22.54 2.44
C LEU A 108 1.55 23.07 3.81
N THR A 109 0.33 22.73 4.19
CA THR A 109 -0.23 23.08 5.51
C THR A 109 0.19 22.03 6.55
N ASP A 110 0.38 22.44 7.80
CA ASP A 110 0.98 21.61 8.88
C ASP A 110 0.22 20.29 9.14
N ASP A 111 -1.09 20.27 8.82
CA ASP A 111 -1.98 19.12 8.97
C ASP A 111 -2.02 18.15 7.77
N GLU A 112 -1.21 18.38 6.73
CA GLU A 112 -1.20 17.49 5.56
C GLU A 112 -0.61 16.13 5.90
N ILE A 113 -1.38 15.06 5.66
CA ILE A 113 -0.89 13.72 5.93
C ILE A 113 -0.06 13.22 4.76
N VAL A 114 1.21 12.91 5.01
CA VAL A 114 2.15 12.31 4.05
C VAL A 114 2.36 10.83 4.34
N SER A 115 2.71 10.09 3.29
CA SER A 115 3.11 8.68 3.37
C SER A 115 4.59 8.57 3.08
N LEU A 116 5.33 7.95 3.98
CA LEU A 116 6.77 7.73 3.87
C LEU A 116 7.05 6.24 3.74
N SER A 117 7.87 5.84 2.77
CA SER A 117 8.45 4.50 2.71
C SER A 117 9.64 4.39 3.66
N ILE A 118 9.75 3.25 4.32
CA ILE A 118 10.81 2.89 5.26
C ILE A 118 11.43 1.60 4.77
N GLU A 119 12.72 1.66 4.48
CA GLU A 119 13.51 0.52 4.06
C GLU A 119 14.56 0.20 5.12
N PHE A 120 14.62 -1.07 5.53
CA PHE A 120 15.69 -1.56 6.39
C PHE A 120 16.84 -2.05 5.52
N TYR A 121 18.00 -1.38 5.64
CA TYR A 121 19.24 -1.83 5.02
C TYR A 121 20.10 -2.55 6.06
N GLU A 122 20.25 -3.87 5.90
CA GLU A 122 21.30 -4.60 6.61
C GLU A 122 22.58 -4.49 5.79
N GLY A 123 23.55 -3.73 6.32
CA GLY A 123 24.88 -3.69 5.75
C GLY A 123 25.52 -5.06 5.88
N SER A 124 25.67 -5.77 4.76
CA SER A 124 26.43 -7.01 4.68
C SER A 124 27.86 -6.75 5.17
N ARG A 125 28.21 -7.34 6.32
CA ARG A 125 29.59 -7.51 6.75
C ARG A 125 30.16 -8.66 5.92
N GLU A 126 30.99 -8.34 4.94
CA GLU A 126 31.89 -9.32 4.32
C GLU A 126 32.97 -9.69 5.33
N GLU A 127 32.92 -10.88 5.92
CA GLU A 127 34.12 -11.55 6.46
C GLU A 127 34.02 -13.07 6.19
N GLU A 128 35.03 -13.59 5.49
CA GLU A 128 35.25 -15.00 5.17
C GLU A 128 35.19 -15.91 6.40
N LYS A 129 34.62 -17.12 6.25
CA LYS A 129 35.25 -18.37 6.71
C LYS A 129 34.62 -19.63 6.12
N LYS A 130 35.51 -20.45 5.56
CA LYS A 130 35.32 -21.82 5.02
C LYS A 130 34.77 -22.79 6.07
N GLY A 131 33.96 -23.76 5.62
CA GLY A 131 33.67 -24.98 6.38
C GLY A 131 32.55 -25.81 5.74
N ALA A 132 32.79 -27.10 5.54
CA ALA A 132 32.07 -28.01 4.67
C ALA A 132 30.77 -28.62 5.26
N VAL A 133 29.77 -28.79 4.37
CA VAL A 133 28.71 -29.84 4.27
C VAL A 133 27.62 -29.89 5.34
N GLU A 134 26.38 -29.56 4.95
CA GLU A 134 25.17 -30.42 4.89
C GLU A 134 24.04 -29.63 4.19
N ASN A 135 23.53 -30.12 3.05
CA ASN A 135 22.62 -29.35 2.18
C ASN A 135 21.16 -29.48 2.62
N GLY A 136 20.69 -28.48 3.37
CA GLY A 136 19.29 -28.22 3.69
C GLY A 136 18.99 -26.71 3.65
N ASP A 137 17.83 -26.37 3.09
CA ASP A 137 17.03 -25.13 3.20
C ASP A 137 17.72 -23.78 3.49
N LEU A 138 17.88 -22.93 2.47
CA LEU A 138 18.05 -21.49 2.65
C LEU A 138 17.62 -20.72 1.39
N GLU A 139 16.39 -20.19 1.34
CA GLU A 139 16.05 -18.96 0.58
C GLU A 139 14.78 -18.32 1.18
N LYS A 140 14.90 -17.70 2.36
CA LYS A 140 13.75 -17.03 3.01
C LYS A 140 14.14 -15.75 3.73
N GLU A 141 14.83 -14.80 3.10
CA GLU A 141 15.11 -13.54 3.82
C GLU A 141 15.47 -12.31 2.97
N LYS A 142 14.62 -11.92 2.00
CA LYS A 142 14.82 -10.61 1.32
C LYS A 142 13.57 -9.75 1.04
N ALA A 143 12.38 -10.18 1.44
CA ALA A 143 11.12 -9.47 1.15
C ALA A 143 10.46 -8.75 2.35
N ASN A 144 11.13 -8.67 3.51
CA ASN A 144 10.54 -8.11 4.75
C ASN A 144 10.91 -6.64 5.04
N GLY A 145 11.61 -5.96 4.14
CA GLY A 145 12.28 -4.69 4.44
C GLY A 145 11.49 -3.40 4.21
N LEU A 146 10.42 -3.38 3.42
CA LEU A 146 9.72 -2.15 3.03
C LEU A 146 8.41 -1.97 3.81
N ARG A 147 8.30 -0.87 4.57
CA ARG A 147 7.10 -0.50 5.35
C ARG A 147 6.69 0.94 5.05
N PHE A 148 5.39 1.25 5.15
CA PHE A 148 4.90 2.62 4.93
C PHE A 148 4.38 3.24 6.23
N LEU A 149 4.75 4.49 6.49
CA LEU A 149 4.33 5.28 7.64
C LEU A 149 3.48 6.46 7.19
N ARG A 150 2.29 6.57 7.77
CA ARG A 150 1.39 7.71 7.60
C ARG A 150 1.60 8.70 8.74
N CYS A 151 2.03 9.92 8.46
CA CYS A 151 2.25 10.96 9.48
C CYS A 151 1.94 12.36 8.94
N PRO A 152 1.68 13.35 9.81
CA PRO A 152 1.61 14.75 9.40
C PRO A 152 2.92 15.21 8.74
N ALA A 153 2.82 16.08 7.72
CA ALA A 153 3.92 16.67 6.97
C ALA A 153 4.82 17.51 7.89
N ALA A 154 4.24 18.10 8.93
CA ALA A 154 4.89 18.82 10.01
C ALA A 154 5.85 17.98 10.86
N MET A 155 5.77 16.65 10.78
CA MET A 155 6.48 15.79 11.72
C MET A 155 8.00 15.84 11.46
N THR A 156 8.73 16.37 12.43
CA THR A 156 10.20 16.46 12.35
C THR A 156 10.85 15.08 12.30
N VAL A 157 12.10 15.03 11.83
CA VAL A 157 12.94 13.81 11.79
C VAL A 157 13.05 13.17 13.17
N MET A 158 13.09 14.01 14.21
CA MET A 158 13.18 13.56 15.60
C MET A 158 11.89 12.85 16.04
N HIS A 159 10.72 13.38 15.68
CA HIS A 159 9.43 12.74 15.94
C HIS A 159 9.29 11.41 15.19
N LEU A 160 9.71 11.38 13.92
CA LEU A 160 9.81 10.17 13.10
C LEU A 160 10.71 9.12 13.75
N ALA A 161 11.93 9.50 14.16
CA ALA A 161 12.88 8.60 14.80
C ALA A 161 12.34 8.04 16.12
N LYS A 162 11.76 8.89 16.98
CA LYS A 162 11.16 8.45 18.25
C LYS A 162 9.98 7.50 18.06
N PHE A 163 9.14 7.76 17.06
CA PHE A 163 8.03 6.88 16.70
C PHE A 163 8.51 5.50 16.22
N LEU A 164 9.51 5.48 15.34
CA LEU A 164 10.07 4.23 14.82
C LEU A 164 10.73 3.39 15.91
N CYS A 165 11.50 4.01 16.82
CA CYS A 165 12.11 3.30 17.94
C CYS A 165 11.07 2.74 18.92
N ASN A 166 9.98 3.47 19.20
CA ASN A 166 9.00 3.06 20.21
C ASN A 166 7.91 2.10 19.70
N LYS A 167 7.49 2.20 18.43
CA LYS A 167 6.34 1.45 17.90
C LYS A 167 6.73 0.28 16.98
N MET A 168 7.96 0.27 16.47
CA MET A 168 8.42 -0.73 15.49
C MET A 168 9.53 -1.64 16.02
N ASP A 169 9.81 -1.61 17.34
CA ASP A 169 10.86 -2.39 18.02
C ASP A 169 12.23 -2.31 17.33
N VAL A 170 12.57 -1.13 16.79
CA VAL A 170 13.86 -0.90 16.13
C VAL A 170 14.92 -0.63 17.20
N PRO A 171 15.93 -1.51 17.38
CA PRO A 171 16.95 -1.31 18.40
C PRO A 171 17.71 0.00 18.20
N SER A 172 18.15 0.65 19.27
CA SER A 172 18.82 1.98 19.22
C SER A 172 20.12 2.02 18.41
N LYS A 173 20.61 0.87 17.93
CA LYS A 173 21.79 0.74 17.04
C LYS A 173 21.53 1.22 15.60
N TYR A 174 20.28 1.32 15.17
CA TYR A 174 19.94 1.74 13.81
C TYR A 174 19.91 3.27 13.70
N LYS A 175 20.59 3.84 12.69
CA LYS A 175 20.60 5.29 12.42
C LYS A 175 19.57 5.63 11.34
N VAL A 176 18.61 6.48 11.68
CA VAL A 176 17.64 7.03 10.71
C VAL A 176 18.35 8.05 9.82
N ARG A 177 18.40 7.79 8.51
CA ARG A 177 18.95 8.70 7.50
C ARG A 177 17.84 9.10 6.52
N LYS A 178 17.83 10.38 6.14
CA LYS A 178 16.94 10.89 5.10
C LYS A 178 17.61 10.76 3.75
N PHE A 179 16.93 10.14 2.80
CA PHE A 179 17.25 10.23 1.39
C PHE A 179 16.23 11.18 0.76
N LEU A 180 16.72 12.33 0.28
CA LEU A 180 15.95 13.17 -0.63
C LEU A 180 16.25 12.61 -2.02
N GLY A 181 15.23 12.02 -2.66
CA GLY A 181 15.27 11.69 -4.08
C GLY A 181 15.11 12.96 -4.92
#